data_AF-A0A0C3EEQ9-F1
#
_entry.id   AF-A0A0C3EEQ9-F1
#
_cell.length_a   1.000
_cell.length_b   1.000
_cell.length_c   1.000
_cell.angle_alpha   90.00
_cell.angle_beta   90.00
_cell.angle_gamma   90.00
#
_symmetry.space_group_name_H-M   'P 1'
#
loop_
_entity.id
_entity.type
_entity.pdbx_description
1 polymer ?
#
loop_
_entity_poly.entity_id
_entity_poly.type
_entity_poly.pdbx_seq_one_letter_code
_entity_poly.pdbx_strand_id
1 'polypeptide(L)'
;MVAFVEHDAPHLFTQIFPDRSYFRCSEAFVRKYLQTLGWSERRSTRAAQKLPDNHEQILSDSFLRQACIIGDHAIPAPLRANTDQTQTIYQMGNKTTWNPKGVHQVSTVGMEEKRAFTRVPTISASGELHPMQTIYFGQTTASCPSKKVVLYDEAQRLGFKFEPSKSGTYWSTQATMKSLVNDIIAPYFK
;
A
#
# COMPACT_ATOMS: atom_id res chain seq x y z
N MET A 1 -22.53 14.53 -5.44
CA MET A 1 -23.80 14.84 -6.13
C MET A 1 -24.91 15.12 -5.12
N VAL A 2 -25.25 14.18 -4.21
CA VAL A 2 -26.26 14.41 -3.15
C VAL A 2 -26.01 15.71 -2.39
N ALA A 3 -24.82 15.90 -1.82
CA ALA A 3 -24.48 17.11 -1.07
C ALA A 3 -24.65 18.42 -1.87
N PHE A 4 -24.37 18.42 -3.18
CA PHE A 4 -24.59 19.59 -4.03
C PHE A 4 -26.07 19.84 -4.29
N VAL A 5 -26.85 18.79 -4.55
CA VAL A 5 -28.30 18.91 -4.72
C VAL A 5 -28.97 19.36 -3.42
N GLU A 6 -28.53 18.84 -2.26
CA GLU A 6 -29.03 19.27 -0.95
C GLU A 6 -28.74 20.75 -0.67
N HIS A 7 -27.60 21.26 -1.11
CA HIS A 7 -27.23 22.66 -0.92
C HIS A 7 -27.92 23.60 -1.92
N ASP A 8 -27.85 23.27 -3.22
CA ASP A 8 -28.24 24.19 -4.30
C ASP A 8 -29.70 24.04 -4.73
N ALA A 9 -30.30 22.86 -4.53
CA ALA A 9 -31.67 22.55 -4.95
C ALA A 9 -32.37 21.54 -4.00
N PRO A 10 -32.45 21.82 -2.68
CA PRO A 10 -33.03 20.87 -1.70
C PRO A 10 -34.49 20.52 -1.98
N HIS A 11 -35.23 21.44 -2.61
CA HIS A 11 -36.63 21.25 -2.98
C HIS A 11 -36.86 20.04 -3.89
N LEU A 12 -35.84 19.61 -4.65
CA LEU A 12 -35.95 18.43 -5.51
C LEU A 12 -36.22 17.15 -4.70
N PHE A 13 -35.69 17.03 -3.48
CA PHE A 13 -35.92 15.85 -2.63
C PHE A 13 -37.31 15.83 -1.98
N THR A 14 -37.98 16.97 -1.88
CA THR A 14 -39.30 17.10 -1.24
C THR A 14 -40.44 17.26 -2.24
N GLN A 15 -40.14 17.58 -3.49
CA GLN A 15 -41.11 17.69 -4.56
C GLN A 15 -41.74 16.33 -4.88
N ILE A 16 -43.07 16.32 -4.95
CA ILE A 16 -43.88 15.18 -5.35
C ILE A 16 -44.15 15.28 -6.86
N PHE A 17 -43.75 14.27 -7.61
CA PHE A 17 -44.03 14.17 -9.05
C PHE A 17 -45.47 13.73 -9.32
N PRO A 18 -46.00 13.90 -10.55
CA PRO A 18 -47.37 13.50 -10.89
C PRO A 18 -47.71 12.02 -10.61
N ASP A 19 -46.68 11.16 -10.61
CA ASP A 19 -46.77 9.73 -10.26
C ASP A 19 -46.71 9.46 -8.75
N ARG A 20 -46.73 10.51 -7.93
CA ARG A 20 -46.56 10.50 -6.46
C ARG A 20 -45.19 10.02 -5.97
N SER A 21 -44.20 9.93 -6.84
CA SER A 21 -42.82 9.63 -6.45
C SER A 21 -42.07 10.89 -5.99
N TYR A 22 -40.92 10.67 -5.35
CA TYR A 22 -39.97 11.71 -4.99
C TYR A 22 -38.68 11.51 -5.77
N PHE A 23 -37.92 12.57 -5.99
CA PHE A 23 -36.60 12.44 -6.58
C PHE A 23 -35.73 11.60 -5.65
N ARG A 24 -35.11 10.57 -6.23
CA ARG A 24 -34.10 9.77 -5.54
C ARG A 24 -32.81 9.85 -6.34
N CYS A 25 -31.78 10.39 -5.71
CA CYS A 25 -30.41 10.38 -6.19
C CYS A 25 -29.83 8.95 -6.09
N SER A 26 -30.49 7.99 -6.74
CA SER A 26 -30.13 6.58 -6.74
C SER A 26 -28.84 6.33 -7.54
N GLU A 27 -28.18 5.20 -7.30
CA GLU A 27 -27.03 4.80 -8.11
C GLU A 27 -27.37 4.73 -9.61
N ALA A 28 -28.57 4.24 -9.95
CA ALA A 28 -29.05 4.17 -11.32
C ALA A 28 -29.18 5.57 -11.96
N PHE A 29 -29.69 6.56 -11.22
CA PHE A 29 -29.76 7.95 -11.68
C PHE A 29 -28.36 8.53 -11.90
N VAL A 30 -27.45 8.36 -10.94
CA VAL A 30 -26.05 8.82 -11.03
C VAL A 30 -25.37 8.21 -12.26
N ARG A 31 -25.52 6.90 -12.45
CA ARG A 31 -24.95 6.14 -13.57
C ARG A 31 -25.44 6.69 -14.91
N LYS A 32 -26.77 6.90 -15.04
CA LYS A 32 -27.37 7.49 -16.24
C LYS A 32 -26.88 8.92 -16.48
N TYR A 33 -26.84 9.75 -15.45
CA TYR A 33 -26.36 11.12 -15.54
C TYR A 33 -24.91 11.19 -16.03
N LEU A 34 -24.00 10.41 -15.44
CA LEU A 34 -22.60 10.33 -15.87
C LEU A 34 -22.48 9.84 -17.33
N GLN A 35 -23.31 8.88 -17.74
CA GLN A 35 -23.35 8.45 -19.15
C GLN A 35 -23.79 9.57 -20.10
N THR A 36 -24.75 10.42 -19.71
CA THR A 36 -25.15 11.58 -20.53
C THR A 36 -24.04 12.62 -20.66
N LEU A 37 -23.13 12.70 -19.68
CA LEU A 37 -21.93 13.53 -19.76
C LEU A 37 -20.82 12.92 -20.63
N GLY A 38 -21.05 11.75 -21.23
CA GLY A 38 -20.04 11.04 -22.02
C GLY A 38 -19.04 10.23 -21.17
N TRP A 39 -19.34 9.96 -19.90
CA TRP A 39 -18.48 9.18 -19.02
C TRP A 39 -18.89 7.70 -19.05
N SER A 40 -17.95 6.82 -18.70
CA SER A 40 -18.20 5.39 -18.50
C SER A 40 -17.46 4.89 -17.28
N GLU A 41 -17.95 3.81 -16.69
CA GLU A 41 -17.20 3.08 -15.68
C GLU A 41 -15.95 2.46 -16.30
N ARG A 42 -14.82 2.60 -15.62
CA ARG A 42 -13.51 2.14 -16.10
C ARG A 42 -12.77 1.44 -14.97
N ARG A 43 -11.95 0.47 -15.34
CA ARG A 43 -11.02 -0.19 -14.43
C ARG A 43 -9.70 0.57 -14.41
N SER A 44 -9.09 0.72 -13.24
CA SER A 44 -7.73 1.26 -13.15
C SER A 44 -6.77 0.40 -13.98
N THR A 45 -5.98 1.03 -14.82
CA THR A 45 -4.93 0.40 -15.62
C THR A 45 -3.58 0.98 -15.19
N ARG A 46 -2.57 0.13 -15.05
CA ARG A 46 -1.18 0.54 -14.84
C ARG A 46 -0.33 -0.02 -15.97
N ALA A 47 0.69 0.73 -16.38
CA ALA A 47 1.69 0.23 -17.32
C ALA A 47 2.36 -1.03 -16.74
N ALA A 48 2.56 -2.03 -17.59
CA ALA A 48 3.31 -3.21 -17.21
C ALA A 48 4.74 -2.81 -16.80
N GLN A 49 5.30 -3.47 -15.78
CA GLN A 49 6.71 -3.33 -15.45
C GLN A 49 7.55 -3.72 -16.66
N LYS A 50 8.50 -2.85 -17.03
CA LYS A 50 9.50 -3.15 -18.05
C LYS A 50 10.64 -3.91 -17.38
N LEU A 51 10.94 -5.09 -17.88
CA LEU A 51 12.13 -5.83 -17.49
C LEU A 51 13.31 -5.34 -18.34
N PRO A 52 14.53 -5.27 -17.77
CA PRO A 52 15.74 -5.11 -18.56
C PRO A 52 15.92 -6.26 -19.56
N ASP A 53 16.54 -5.97 -20.71
CA ASP A 53 16.76 -6.97 -21.76
C ASP A 53 17.57 -8.17 -21.26
N ASN A 54 18.47 -7.95 -20.30
CA ASN A 54 19.36 -8.98 -19.73
C ASN A 54 18.90 -9.54 -18.37
N HIS A 55 17.63 -9.38 -18.00
CA HIS A 55 17.13 -9.80 -16.68
C HIS A 55 17.38 -11.30 -16.39
N GLU A 56 17.25 -12.18 -17.39
CA GLU A 56 17.53 -13.62 -17.21
C GLU A 56 18.97 -13.86 -16.79
N GLN A 57 19.93 -13.20 -17.44
CA GLN A 57 21.35 -13.32 -17.10
C GLN A 57 21.64 -12.79 -15.69
N ILE A 58 21.07 -11.65 -15.32
CA ILE A 58 21.23 -11.08 -13.96
C ILE A 58 20.71 -12.05 -12.89
N LEU A 59 19.55 -12.67 -13.14
CA LEU A 59 18.95 -13.65 -12.23
C LEU A 59 19.82 -14.91 -12.12
N SER A 60 20.30 -15.45 -13.25
CA SER A 60 21.21 -16.60 -13.28
C SER A 60 22.51 -16.32 -12.55
N ASP A 61 23.16 -15.19 -12.81
CA ASP A 61 24.42 -14.80 -12.16
C ASP A 61 24.24 -14.63 -10.65
N SER A 62 23.14 -14.00 -10.22
CA SER A 62 22.82 -13.85 -8.79
C SER A 62 22.61 -15.20 -8.10
N PHE A 63 21.86 -16.10 -8.74
CA PHE A 63 21.62 -17.45 -8.24
C PHE A 63 22.93 -18.23 -8.10
N LEU A 64 23.77 -18.25 -9.14
CA LEU A 64 25.05 -18.96 -9.13
C LEU A 64 25.99 -18.42 -8.06
N ARG A 65 26.10 -17.09 -7.92
CA ARG A 65 26.93 -16.48 -6.87
C ARG A 65 26.48 -16.88 -5.46
N GLN A 66 25.18 -16.85 -5.21
CA GLN A 66 24.64 -17.27 -3.93
C GLN A 66 24.89 -18.77 -3.67
N ALA A 67 24.68 -19.62 -4.68
CA ALA A 67 24.91 -21.06 -4.58
C ALA A 67 26.38 -21.39 -4.29
N CYS A 68 27.33 -20.76 -5.01
CA CYS A 68 28.76 -20.92 -4.75
C CYS A 68 29.13 -20.48 -3.34
N ILE A 69 28.74 -19.27 -2.92
CA ILE A 69 29.05 -18.75 -1.58
C ILE A 69 28.47 -19.64 -0.48
N ILE A 70 27.22 -20.10 -0.62
CA ILE A 70 26.58 -20.99 0.34
C ILE A 70 27.29 -22.34 0.40
N GLY A 71 27.66 -22.90 -0.76
CA GLY A 71 28.35 -24.19 -0.86
C GLY A 71 29.77 -24.13 -0.29
N ASP A 72 30.58 -23.18 -0.76
CA ASP A 72 32.00 -23.05 -0.44
C ASP A 72 32.23 -22.74 1.05
N HIS A 73 31.33 -21.96 1.66
CA HIS A 73 31.42 -21.60 3.08
C HIS A 73 30.47 -22.40 3.98
N ALA A 74 29.75 -23.38 3.44
CA ALA A 74 28.74 -24.16 4.14
C ALA A 74 27.77 -23.29 4.96
N ILE A 75 27.29 -22.17 4.38
CA ILE A 75 26.50 -21.17 5.11
C ILE A 75 25.20 -21.81 5.62
N PRO A 76 24.99 -21.87 6.94
CA PRO A 76 23.80 -22.47 7.52
C PRO A 76 22.51 -21.77 7.11
N ALA A 77 21.40 -22.53 7.06
CA ALA A 77 20.09 -21.99 6.74
C ALA A 77 19.66 -20.78 7.60
N PRO A 78 19.88 -20.78 8.93
CA PRO A 78 19.58 -19.63 9.77
C PRO A 78 20.30 -18.35 9.34
N LEU A 79 21.52 -18.40 8.81
CA LEU A 79 22.28 -17.20 8.44
C LEU A 79 21.86 -16.56 7.12
N ARG A 80 20.88 -17.14 6.43
CA ARG A 80 20.38 -16.65 5.15
C ARG A 80 19.04 -15.97 5.39
N ALA A 81 19.04 -14.64 5.50
CA ALA A 81 17.82 -13.87 5.68
C ALA A 81 17.42 -13.18 4.37
N ASN A 82 16.12 -13.22 4.05
CA ASN A 82 15.52 -12.44 2.98
C ASN A 82 14.63 -11.36 3.59
N THR A 83 14.81 -10.13 3.10
CA THR A 83 14.07 -8.95 3.54
C THR A 83 13.45 -8.31 2.32
N ASP A 84 12.18 -7.95 2.42
CA ASP A 84 11.50 -7.18 1.39
C ASP A 84 10.72 -6.00 2.00
N GLN A 85 10.37 -5.02 1.19
CA GLN A 85 9.53 -3.89 1.59
C GLN A 85 8.21 -3.95 0.86
N THR A 86 7.12 -4.00 1.62
CA THR A 86 5.77 -4.00 1.05
C THR A 86 4.94 -2.87 1.63
N GLN A 87 4.14 -2.24 0.78
CA GLN A 87 3.21 -1.20 1.21
C GLN A 87 1.93 -1.80 1.79
N THR A 88 1.56 -1.36 2.99
CA THR A 88 0.26 -1.67 3.60
C THR A 88 -0.65 -0.45 3.51
N ILE A 89 -1.76 -0.58 2.80
CA ILE A 89 -2.68 0.52 2.51
C ILE A 89 -3.72 0.59 3.63
N TYR A 90 -3.93 1.78 4.23
CA TYR A 90 -4.94 1.97 5.29
C TYR A 90 -6.37 1.81 4.78
N GLN A 91 -6.62 2.28 3.55
CA GLN A 91 -7.92 2.23 2.92
C GLN A 91 -7.77 1.72 1.49
N MET A 92 -8.25 0.51 1.24
CA MET A 92 -8.28 -0.04 -0.11
C MET A 92 -9.28 0.76 -0.95
N GLY A 93 -8.79 1.49 -1.96
CA GLY A 93 -9.64 2.13 -2.96
C GLY A 93 -10.38 1.10 -3.82
N ASN A 94 -11.48 1.50 -4.46
CA ASN A 94 -12.13 0.67 -5.46
C ASN A 94 -11.26 0.60 -6.73
N LYS A 95 -11.25 -0.54 -7.43
CA LYS A 95 -10.55 -0.71 -8.71
C LYS A 95 -11.32 -0.10 -9.89
N THR A 96 -12.55 0.38 -9.65
CA THR A 96 -13.38 1.05 -10.65
C THR A 96 -13.60 2.51 -10.29
N THR A 97 -13.68 3.33 -11.33
CA THR A 97 -14.03 4.75 -11.25
C THR A 97 -14.81 5.17 -12.50
N TRP A 98 -15.39 6.36 -12.47
CA TRP A 98 -15.99 7.00 -13.64
C TRP A 98 -14.97 7.94 -14.29
N ASN A 99 -14.82 7.85 -15.62
CA ASN A 99 -13.93 8.72 -16.40
C ASN A 99 -14.56 9.00 -17.77
N PRO A 100 -14.21 10.09 -18.48
CA PRO A 100 -14.66 10.30 -19.86
C PRO A 100 -14.32 9.10 -20.75
N LYS A 101 -15.21 8.81 -21.69
CA LYS A 101 -14.99 7.75 -22.69
C LYS A 101 -13.75 8.08 -23.54
N GLY A 102 -12.99 7.05 -23.90
CA GLY A 102 -11.79 7.18 -24.74
C GLY A 102 -10.47 7.39 -23.99
N VAL A 103 -10.50 7.60 -22.67
CA VAL A 103 -9.26 7.76 -21.89
C VAL A 103 -8.48 6.43 -21.79
N HIS A 104 -7.19 6.49 -22.12
CA HIS A 104 -6.27 5.35 -22.12
C HIS A 104 -5.73 4.99 -20.72
N GLN A 105 -5.50 6.00 -19.86
CA GLN A 105 -5.00 5.81 -18.50
C GLN A 105 -6.02 6.32 -17.49
N VAL A 106 -6.45 5.43 -16.59
CA VAL A 106 -7.52 5.73 -15.63
C VAL A 106 -6.92 5.70 -14.23
N SER A 107 -6.69 6.89 -13.68
CA SER A 107 -6.31 7.09 -12.29
C SER A 107 -7.50 6.81 -11.37
N THR A 108 -7.25 6.38 -10.14
CA THR A 108 -8.31 6.19 -9.14
C THR A 108 -7.84 6.70 -7.79
N VAL A 109 -8.71 7.45 -7.11
CA VAL A 109 -8.45 7.96 -5.77
C VAL A 109 -8.27 6.78 -4.81
N GLY A 110 -7.23 6.81 -3.99
CA GLY A 110 -6.81 5.69 -3.13
C GLY A 110 -5.93 4.62 -3.84
N MET A 111 -5.83 4.65 -5.18
CA MET A 111 -4.87 3.84 -5.93
C MET A 111 -3.59 4.60 -6.29
N GLU A 112 -3.69 5.91 -6.55
CA GLU A 112 -2.54 6.78 -6.82
C GLU A 112 -2.05 7.49 -5.56
N GLU A 113 -2.94 8.19 -4.85
CA GLU A 113 -2.66 8.75 -3.53
C GLU A 113 -2.88 7.69 -2.46
N LYS A 114 -1.85 6.88 -2.21
CA LYS A 114 -1.91 5.79 -1.23
C LYS A 114 -1.63 6.35 0.16
N ARG A 115 -2.66 6.44 1.00
CA ARG A 115 -2.46 6.47 2.45
C ARG A 115 -2.00 5.08 2.87
N ALA A 116 -0.69 4.95 3.03
CA ALA A 116 -0.04 3.69 3.32
C ALA A 116 1.14 3.89 4.27
N PHE A 117 1.57 2.79 4.87
CA PHE A 117 2.85 2.67 5.55
C PHE A 117 3.63 1.51 4.92
N THR A 118 4.95 1.53 5.03
CA THR A 118 5.78 0.42 4.55
C THR A 118 5.99 -0.59 5.67
N ARG A 119 5.78 -1.87 5.39
CA ARG A 119 6.09 -2.99 6.27
C ARG A 119 7.31 -3.71 5.70
N VAL A 120 8.26 -4.03 6.56
CA VAL A 120 9.53 -4.64 6.18
C VAL A 120 9.64 -6.00 6.87
N PRO A 121 9.04 -7.06 6.29
CA PRO A 121 9.24 -8.43 6.78
C PRO A 121 10.66 -8.91 6.51
N THR A 122 11.21 -9.66 7.46
CA THR A 122 12.44 -10.43 7.25
C THR A 122 12.19 -11.87 7.67
N ILE A 123 12.61 -12.83 6.85
CA ILE A 123 12.48 -14.26 7.12
C ILE A 123 13.82 -14.95 6.85
N SER A 124 14.24 -15.85 7.74
CA SER A 124 15.41 -16.68 7.52
C SER A 124 15.08 -17.92 6.68
N ALA A 125 16.08 -18.51 6.04
CA ALA A 125 15.90 -19.73 5.26
C ALA A 125 15.68 -20.98 6.13
N SER A 126 15.81 -20.87 7.46
CA SER A 126 15.30 -21.88 8.40
C SER A 126 13.79 -21.76 8.66
N GLY A 127 13.13 -20.74 8.12
CA GLY A 127 11.70 -20.49 8.27
C GLY A 127 11.34 -19.56 9.42
N GLU A 128 12.32 -18.91 10.05
CA GLU A 128 12.08 -18.03 11.18
C GLU A 128 11.65 -16.64 10.72
N LEU A 129 10.51 -16.18 11.22
CA LEU A 129 9.97 -14.86 10.92
C LEU A 129 10.45 -13.86 11.99
N HIS A 130 11.19 -12.86 11.56
CA HIS A 130 11.69 -11.81 12.45
C HIS A 130 10.60 -10.79 12.79
N PRO A 131 10.74 -10.07 13.92
CA PRO A 131 9.90 -8.94 14.24
C PRO A 131 9.90 -7.93 13.09
N MET A 132 8.75 -7.34 12.79
CA MET A 132 8.64 -6.51 11.60
C MET A 132 8.91 -5.04 11.94
N GLN A 133 9.64 -4.39 11.05
CA GLN A 133 9.73 -2.94 11.03
C GLN A 133 8.58 -2.37 10.20
N THR A 134 8.02 -1.27 10.67
CA THR A 134 6.98 -0.52 9.96
C THR A 134 7.32 0.95 9.92
N ILE A 135 7.29 1.52 8.71
CA ILE A 135 7.71 2.88 8.41
C ILE A 135 6.49 3.72 8.06
N TYR A 136 6.25 4.75 8.86
CA TYR A 136 5.11 5.66 8.74
C TYR A 136 5.56 6.97 8.09
N PHE A 137 4.70 7.57 7.26
CA PHE A 137 4.95 8.91 6.74
C PHE A 137 4.98 9.94 7.88
N GLY A 138 6.07 10.70 7.99
CA GLY A 138 6.19 11.81 8.93
C GLY A 138 7.59 11.98 9.51
N GLN A 139 7.73 12.93 10.43
CA GLN A 139 9.02 13.36 10.98
C GLN A 139 9.26 12.89 12.43
N THR A 140 8.19 12.63 13.17
CA THR A 140 8.25 12.36 14.61
C THR A 140 7.52 11.08 14.97
N THR A 141 7.72 10.61 16.20
CA THR A 141 7.02 9.43 16.74
C THR A 141 5.50 9.61 16.82
N ALA A 142 5.00 10.86 16.77
CA ALA A 142 3.57 11.13 16.72
C ALA A 142 2.91 10.64 15.42
N SER A 143 3.69 10.39 14.36
CA SER A 143 3.22 9.79 13.11
C SER A 143 3.09 8.26 13.17
N CYS A 144 3.61 7.63 14.22
CA CYS A 144 3.51 6.19 14.45
C CYS A 144 2.26 5.87 15.30
N PRO A 145 1.88 4.57 15.44
CA PRO A 145 0.79 4.17 16.32
C PRO A 145 0.98 4.70 17.75
N SER A 146 -0.11 5.20 18.34
CA SER A 146 -0.08 5.69 19.71
C SER A 146 0.27 4.56 20.67
N LYS A 147 1.05 4.86 21.71
CA LYS A 147 1.38 3.90 22.78
C LYS A 147 0.15 3.39 23.54
N LYS A 148 -0.99 4.05 23.40
CA LYS A 148 -2.26 3.70 24.06
C LYS A 148 -3.11 2.71 23.25
N VAL A 149 -2.71 2.35 22.03
CA VAL A 149 -3.50 1.40 21.23
C VAL A 149 -3.39 -0.01 21.79
N VAL A 150 -4.45 -0.79 21.59
CA VAL A 150 -4.48 -2.21 21.99
C VAL A 150 -3.31 -2.95 21.33
N LEU A 151 -2.65 -3.83 22.08
CA LEU A 151 -1.49 -4.64 21.66
C LEU A 151 -0.18 -3.87 21.40
N TYR A 152 -0.10 -2.57 21.69
CA TYR A 152 1.18 -1.83 21.54
C TYR A 152 2.29 -2.46 22.39
N ASP A 153 2.00 -2.74 23.67
CA ASP A 153 2.97 -3.31 24.60
C ASP A 153 3.40 -4.72 24.19
N GLU A 154 2.47 -5.53 23.67
CA GLU A 154 2.78 -6.84 23.12
C GLU A 154 3.70 -6.74 21.90
N ALA A 155 3.42 -5.82 20.98
CA ALA A 155 4.25 -5.59 19.82
C ALA A 155 5.68 -5.17 20.22
N GLN A 156 5.83 -4.28 21.19
CA GLN A 156 7.14 -3.89 21.71
C GLN A 156 7.88 -5.05 22.39
N ARG A 157 7.18 -5.87 23.19
CA ARG A 157 7.74 -7.07 23.83
C ARG A 157 8.22 -8.10 22.80
N LEU A 158 7.52 -8.23 21.68
CA LEU A 158 7.89 -9.09 20.56
C LEU A 158 8.94 -8.46 19.64
N GLY A 159 9.45 -7.26 19.94
CA GLY A 159 10.50 -6.61 19.16
C GLY A 159 10.03 -5.92 17.88
N PHE A 160 8.73 -5.75 17.65
CA PHE A 160 8.23 -4.99 16.51
C PHE A 160 8.64 -3.53 16.60
N LYS A 161 8.95 -2.94 15.45
CA LYS A 161 9.47 -1.59 15.38
C LYS A 161 8.57 -0.67 14.56
N PHE A 162 8.20 0.46 15.15
CA PHE A 162 7.41 1.51 14.52
C PHE A 162 8.29 2.76 14.38
N GLU A 163 8.56 3.20 13.15
CA GLU A 163 9.45 4.33 12.90
C GLU A 163 8.82 5.33 11.93
N PRO A 164 8.98 6.65 12.16
CA PRO A 164 8.69 7.62 11.12
C PRO A 164 9.77 7.53 10.04
N SER A 165 9.39 7.70 8.78
CA SER A 165 10.32 7.69 7.64
C SER A 165 11.34 8.84 7.70
N LYS A 166 10.98 9.95 8.35
CA LYS A 166 11.73 11.21 8.36
C LYS A 166 12.00 11.74 6.96
N SER A 167 11.08 11.46 6.04
CA SER A 167 11.16 11.88 4.64
C SER A 167 9.80 12.36 4.13
N GLY A 168 9.76 12.85 2.89
CA GLY A 168 8.52 13.18 2.19
C GLY A 168 7.70 11.96 1.72
N THR A 169 8.03 10.75 2.16
CA THR A 169 7.34 9.51 1.76
C THR A 169 7.18 8.55 2.94
N TYR A 170 6.47 7.44 2.78
CA TYR A 170 6.37 6.36 3.78
C TYR A 170 7.40 5.23 3.54
N TRP A 171 8.38 5.42 2.65
CA TRP A 171 9.40 4.42 2.35
C TRP A 171 10.54 4.44 3.37
N SER A 172 11.21 3.30 3.50
CA SER A 172 12.43 3.19 4.29
C SER A 172 13.51 4.12 3.74
N THR A 173 14.27 4.73 4.63
CA THR A 173 15.47 5.49 4.31
C THR A 173 16.71 4.68 4.67
N GLN A 174 17.90 5.14 4.25
CA GLN A 174 19.15 4.51 4.68
C GLN A 174 19.25 4.41 6.21
N ALA A 175 18.75 5.42 6.93
CA ALA A 175 18.77 5.43 8.39
C ALA A 175 17.85 4.33 8.98
N THR A 176 16.62 4.19 8.46
CA THR A 176 15.70 3.15 8.94
C THR A 176 16.15 1.76 8.52
N MET A 177 16.79 1.60 7.36
CA MET A 177 17.39 0.32 6.96
C MET A 177 18.57 -0.08 7.85
N LYS A 178 19.39 0.87 8.32
CA LYS A 178 20.41 0.59 9.35
C LYS A 178 19.77 0.16 10.68
N SER A 179 18.69 0.83 11.09
CA SER A 179 17.90 0.46 12.28
C SER A 179 17.36 -0.97 12.17
N LEU A 180 16.81 -1.36 11.01
CA LEU A 180 16.38 -2.74 10.75
C LEU A 180 17.53 -3.74 10.93
N VAL A 181 18.66 -3.49 10.28
CA VAL A 181 19.81 -4.40 10.35
C VAL A 181 20.32 -4.52 11.79
N ASN A 182 20.53 -3.41 12.48
CA ASN A 182 21.15 -3.40 13.80
C ASN A 182 20.25 -3.97 14.89
N ASP A 183 18.95 -3.68 14.82
CA ASP A 183 18.03 -3.91 15.94
C ASP A 183 17.10 -5.11 15.73
N ILE A 184 16.97 -5.61 14.49
CA ILE A 184 16.11 -6.77 14.18
C ILE A 184 16.94 -7.93 13.60
N ILE A 185 17.76 -7.67 12.57
CA ILE A 185 18.43 -8.75 11.83
C ILE A 185 19.69 -9.22 12.54
N ALA A 186 20.61 -8.32 12.89
CA ALA A 186 21.89 -8.68 13.51
C ALA A 186 21.76 -9.40 14.87
N PRO A 187 20.79 -9.06 15.75
CA PRO A 187 20.60 -9.77 17.01
C PRO A 187 20.23 -11.25 16.83
N TYR A 188 19.62 -11.61 15.69
CA TYR A 188 19.28 -12.99 15.40
C TYR A 188 20.51 -13.89 15.17
N PHE A 189 21.61 -13.30 14.69
CA PHE A 189 22.83 -14.05 14.37
C PHE A 189 23.83 -14.14 15.53
N LYS A 190 23.46 -13.69 16.73
CA LYS A 190 24.28 -13.76 17.95
C LYS A 190 23.82 -14.90 18.84
#